data_AF-A0A660ZPH7-F1
#
_entry.id   AF-A0A660ZPH7-F1
#
_cell.length_a   1.000
_cell.length_b   1.000
_cell.length_c   1.000
_cell.angle_alpha   90.00
_cell.angle_beta   90.00
_cell.angle_gamma   90.00
#
_symmetry.space_group_name_H-M   'P 1'
#
loop_
_entity.id
_entity.type
_entity.pdbx_description
1 polymer ?
#
loop_
_entity_poly.entity_id
_entity_poly.type
_entity_poly.pdbx_seq_one_letter_code
_entity_poly.pdbx_strand_id
1 'polypeptide(L)'
;MNDPVASIADDRARGVPGPDAGRGGSLRLFLVLAFGVPWLGWTLLALLKPDPEGALARVLFFSGNACSLAGLVAAWSSGGRAALGRLLRRCVRLRAPPTWWLLALLLPVVIQLVALFSWGMAHGAVGELAPAGLAALFAPLALLAFLTGPLGEELGWRGFLLPRLLERMTPLRASVALGLLWTLWHLPLYYDSIFSDGWMALLFTVDLVCTSLLMTAMHQASGGSVLLAMVLHWTANVAPGVAAVALPGVEPGDTPGFHALGVAGLVLATLWVLARSGALRRGARSADIRVT
;
A
#
# COMPACT_ATOMS: atom_id res chain seq x y z
N MET A 1 2.13 -50.91 -15.86
CA MET A 1 2.74 -50.25 -14.70
C MET A 1 3.60 -49.14 -15.26
N ASN A 2 3.02 -47.95 -15.42
CA ASN A 2 3.69 -46.83 -16.07
C ASN A 2 4.59 -46.14 -15.06
N ASP A 3 5.88 -46.12 -15.35
CA ASP A 3 6.92 -45.61 -14.47
C ASP A 3 6.86 -44.07 -14.42
N PRO A 4 6.55 -43.44 -13.26
CA PRO A 4 6.39 -41.98 -13.14
C PRO A 4 7.67 -41.21 -13.47
N VAL A 5 8.83 -41.87 -13.38
CA VAL A 5 10.15 -41.27 -13.62
C VAL A 5 10.39 -41.01 -15.11
N ALA A 6 9.83 -41.85 -16.00
CA ALA A 6 9.97 -41.68 -17.45
C ALA A 6 9.21 -40.43 -17.97
N SER A 7 8.11 -40.05 -17.32
CA SER A 7 7.31 -38.86 -17.68
C SER A 7 8.03 -37.54 -17.39
N ILE A 8 8.92 -37.49 -16.40
CA ILE A 8 9.60 -36.25 -15.98
C ILE A 8 10.80 -35.93 -16.89
N ALA A 9 11.43 -36.97 -17.46
CA ALA A 9 12.54 -36.81 -18.41
C ALA A 9 12.06 -36.31 -19.78
N ASP A 10 10.87 -36.73 -20.23
CA ASP A 10 10.27 -36.35 -21.52
C ASP A 10 9.85 -34.86 -21.54
N ASP A 11 9.37 -34.31 -20.43
CA ASP A 11 8.99 -32.90 -20.33
C ASP A 11 10.17 -31.92 -20.45
N ARG A 12 11.39 -32.34 -20.04
CA ARG A 12 12.61 -31.52 -20.21
C ARG A 12 13.11 -31.48 -21.65
N ALA A 13 12.83 -32.52 -22.44
CA ALA A 13 13.24 -32.60 -23.85
C ALA A 13 12.31 -31.79 -24.78
N ARG A 14 11.07 -31.50 -24.34
CA ARG A 14 10.04 -30.78 -25.14
C ARG A 14 10.05 -29.26 -25.01
N GLY A 15 11.02 -28.68 -24.30
CA GLY A 15 11.12 -27.23 -24.14
C GLY A 15 9.92 -26.60 -23.42
N VAL A 16 9.11 -27.39 -22.70
CA VAL A 16 8.02 -26.89 -21.88
C VAL A 16 8.63 -26.10 -20.73
N PRO A 17 8.36 -24.78 -20.62
CA PRO A 17 8.93 -23.99 -19.54
C PRO A 17 8.50 -24.58 -18.20
N GLY A 18 9.47 -24.98 -17.37
CA GLY A 18 9.18 -25.41 -16.01
C GLY A 18 8.41 -24.32 -15.23
N PRO A 19 7.69 -24.67 -14.15
CA PRO A 19 6.82 -23.76 -13.39
C PRO A 19 7.53 -22.51 -12.80
N ASP A 20 8.86 -22.46 -12.87
CA ASP A 20 9.70 -21.36 -12.41
C ASP A 20 10.15 -20.39 -13.52
N ALA A 21 10.17 -20.81 -14.80
CA ALA A 21 10.68 -20.00 -15.91
C ALA A 21 9.84 -18.72 -16.16
N GLY A 22 8.54 -18.75 -15.89
CA GLY A 22 7.64 -17.59 -15.99
C GLY A 22 7.62 -16.66 -14.76
N ARG A 23 8.16 -17.11 -13.61
CA ARG A 23 8.09 -16.34 -12.34
C ARG A 23 9.07 -15.17 -12.31
N GLY A 24 10.30 -15.38 -12.76
CA GLY A 24 11.31 -14.32 -12.85
C GLY A 24 10.98 -13.28 -13.92
N GLY A 25 10.39 -13.69 -15.04
CA GLY A 25 9.93 -12.78 -16.10
C GLY A 25 8.82 -11.85 -15.64
N SER A 26 7.79 -12.40 -14.99
CA SER A 26 6.65 -11.61 -14.50
C SER A 26 7.02 -10.61 -13.40
N LEU A 27 7.93 -10.96 -12.48
CA LEU A 27 8.43 -10.01 -11.47
C LEU A 27 9.20 -8.85 -12.10
N ARG A 28 10.09 -9.14 -13.07
CA ARG A 28 10.82 -8.08 -13.79
C ARG A 28 9.87 -7.18 -14.57
N LEU A 29 8.90 -7.77 -15.27
CA LEU A 29 7.85 -7.03 -15.99
C LEU A 29 7.07 -6.12 -15.05
N PHE A 30 6.67 -6.64 -13.88
CA PHE A 30 6.01 -5.85 -12.85
C PHE A 30 6.85 -4.65 -12.43
N LEU A 31 8.11 -4.87 -12.02
CA LEU A 31 8.97 -3.79 -11.53
C LEU A 31 9.24 -2.73 -12.61
N VAL A 32 9.48 -3.14 -13.86
CA VAL A 32 9.71 -2.21 -14.97
C VAL A 32 8.48 -1.35 -15.24
N LEU A 33 7.28 -1.93 -15.28
CA LEU A 33 6.06 -1.16 -15.54
C LEU A 33 5.64 -0.32 -14.33
N ALA A 34 5.70 -0.89 -13.13
CA ALA A 34 5.31 -0.23 -11.90
C ALA A 34 6.22 0.96 -11.56
N PHE A 35 7.52 0.91 -11.87
CA PHE A 35 8.42 2.05 -11.69
C PHE A 35 8.52 2.93 -12.94
N GLY A 36 8.71 2.34 -14.12
CA GLY A 36 9.04 3.08 -15.33
C GLY A 36 7.95 4.04 -15.78
N VAL A 37 6.68 3.63 -15.74
CA VAL A 37 5.57 4.49 -16.17
C VAL A 37 5.35 5.66 -15.21
N PRO A 38 5.21 5.45 -13.88
CA PRO A 38 5.09 6.55 -12.92
C PRO A 38 6.31 7.46 -12.89
N TRP A 39 7.52 6.89 -12.95
CA TRP A 39 8.74 7.71 -12.94
C TRP A 39 8.84 8.61 -14.15
N LEU A 40 8.53 8.10 -15.34
CA LEU A 40 8.48 8.93 -16.53
C LEU A 40 7.42 10.03 -16.40
N GLY A 41 6.19 9.67 -15.99
CA GLY A 41 5.09 10.62 -15.85
C GLY A 41 5.41 11.74 -14.84
N TRP A 42 5.84 11.39 -13.65
CA TRP A 42 6.16 12.35 -12.59
C TRP A 42 7.42 13.16 -12.87
N THR A 43 8.43 12.58 -13.51
CA THR A 43 9.61 13.36 -13.96
C THR A 43 9.19 14.38 -15.01
N LEU A 44 8.36 14.01 -15.98
CA LEU A 44 7.83 14.96 -16.96
C LEU A 44 6.94 16.02 -16.30
N LEU A 45 6.16 15.67 -15.28
CA LEU A 45 5.37 16.62 -14.51
C LEU A 45 6.27 17.69 -13.87
N ALA A 46 7.35 17.23 -13.21
CA ALA A 46 8.33 18.09 -12.56
C ALA A 46 9.10 19.00 -13.54
N LEU A 47 9.46 18.47 -14.71
CA LEU A 47 10.26 19.21 -15.71
C LEU A 47 9.42 20.17 -16.55
N LEU A 48 8.23 19.75 -16.99
CA LEU A 48 7.40 20.52 -17.90
C LEU A 48 6.54 21.56 -17.17
N LYS A 49 6.29 21.37 -15.87
CA LYS A 49 5.45 22.23 -15.02
C LYS A 49 4.17 22.70 -15.75
N PRO A 50 3.36 21.76 -16.31
CA PRO A 50 2.14 22.12 -17.01
C PRO A 50 1.14 22.79 -16.06
N ASP A 51 0.13 23.44 -16.63
CA ASP A 51 -1.03 23.95 -15.86
C ASP A 51 -1.57 22.84 -14.93
N PRO A 52 -1.59 23.05 -13.59
CA PRO A 52 -2.05 22.05 -12.62
C PRO A 52 -3.49 21.58 -12.85
N GLU A 53 -4.35 22.45 -13.40
CA GLU A 53 -5.73 22.13 -13.75
C GLU A 53 -5.87 21.58 -15.18
N GLY A 54 -4.75 21.46 -15.90
CA GLY A 54 -4.68 20.96 -17.25
C GLY A 54 -4.79 19.43 -17.35
N ALA A 55 -5.23 18.95 -18.52
CA ALA A 55 -5.30 17.52 -18.80
C ALA A 55 -3.93 16.84 -18.74
N LEU A 56 -2.87 17.53 -19.18
CA LEU A 56 -1.51 17.01 -19.17
C LEU A 56 -1.02 16.75 -17.74
N ALA A 57 -1.20 17.70 -16.80
CA ALA A 57 -0.84 17.52 -15.40
C ALA A 57 -1.54 16.30 -14.79
N ARG A 58 -2.85 16.16 -15.02
CA ARG A 58 -3.63 14.99 -14.55
C ARG A 58 -3.10 13.68 -15.11
N VAL A 59 -2.85 13.58 -16.42
CA VAL A 59 -2.35 12.34 -17.05
C VAL A 59 -0.98 11.96 -16.47
N LEU A 60 -0.08 12.94 -16.32
CA LEU A 60 1.25 12.71 -15.77
C LEU A 60 1.19 12.32 -14.29
N PHE A 61 0.35 12.97 -13.48
CA PHE A 61 0.16 12.64 -12.07
C PHE A 61 -0.45 11.24 -11.89
N PHE A 62 -1.51 10.91 -12.63
CA PHE A 62 -2.17 9.61 -12.53
C PHE A 62 -1.44 8.46 -13.23
N SER A 63 -0.27 8.72 -13.81
CA SER A 63 0.64 7.66 -14.28
C SER A 63 0.99 6.68 -13.16
N GLY A 64 0.94 7.10 -11.89
CA GLY A 64 1.06 6.25 -10.70
C GLY A 64 0.13 5.03 -10.68
N ASN A 65 -1.08 5.15 -11.26
CA ASN A 65 -2.05 4.05 -11.35
C ASN A 65 -1.55 2.87 -12.22
N ALA A 66 -0.45 3.07 -12.95
CA ALA A 66 0.23 2.00 -13.67
C ALA A 66 0.75 0.89 -12.75
N CYS A 67 0.93 1.13 -11.43
CA CYS A 67 1.34 0.09 -10.49
C CYS A 67 0.32 -1.06 -10.42
N SER A 68 -0.97 -0.77 -10.26
CA SER A 68 -2.03 -1.78 -10.30
C SER A 68 -2.13 -2.45 -11.66
N LEU A 69 -2.02 -1.68 -12.76
CA LEU A 69 -2.02 -2.25 -14.11
C LEU A 69 -0.84 -3.21 -14.32
N ALA A 70 0.35 -2.85 -13.85
CA ALA A 70 1.53 -3.70 -13.87
C ALA A 70 1.27 -5.00 -13.10
N GLY A 71 0.61 -4.93 -11.94
CA GLY A 71 0.20 -6.10 -11.17
C GLY A 71 -0.72 -7.04 -11.94
N LEU A 72 -1.71 -6.50 -12.66
CA LEU A 72 -2.63 -7.27 -13.50
C LEU A 72 -1.92 -7.92 -14.68
N VAL A 73 -1.10 -7.14 -15.41
CA VAL A 73 -0.32 -7.61 -16.56
C VAL A 73 0.67 -8.69 -16.15
N ALA A 74 1.38 -8.50 -15.04
CA ALA A 74 2.33 -9.47 -14.53
C ALA A 74 1.64 -10.72 -13.97
N ALA A 75 0.46 -10.59 -13.35
CA ALA A 75 -0.34 -11.74 -12.94
C ALA A 75 -0.72 -12.58 -14.16
N TRP A 76 -1.23 -11.93 -15.21
CA TRP A 76 -1.58 -12.58 -16.47
C TRP A 76 -0.37 -13.26 -17.11
N SER A 77 0.78 -12.60 -17.22
CA SER A 77 1.97 -13.19 -17.86
C SER A 77 2.52 -14.39 -17.07
N SER A 78 2.31 -14.43 -15.75
CA SER A 78 2.77 -15.53 -14.90
C SER A 78 1.90 -16.79 -14.93
N GLY A 79 0.60 -16.67 -15.21
CA GLY A 79 -0.33 -17.80 -15.07
C GLY A 79 -1.72 -17.58 -15.68
N GLY A 80 -1.80 -16.70 -16.68
CA GLY A 80 -2.99 -16.41 -17.49
C GLY A 80 -4.23 -15.99 -16.69
N ARG A 81 -5.40 -16.38 -17.21
CA ARG A 81 -6.72 -16.10 -16.61
C ARG A 81 -6.82 -16.57 -15.17
N ALA A 82 -6.21 -17.70 -14.82
CA ALA A 82 -6.28 -18.26 -13.48
C ALA A 82 -5.54 -17.39 -12.45
N ALA A 83 -4.34 -16.90 -12.79
CA ALA A 83 -3.57 -16.01 -11.93
C ALA A 83 -4.24 -14.63 -11.79
N LEU A 84 -4.73 -14.06 -12.88
CA LEU A 84 -5.51 -12.82 -12.88
C LEU A 84 -6.76 -12.95 -12.01
N GLY A 85 -7.54 -14.02 -12.18
CA GLY A 85 -8.74 -14.27 -11.39
C GLY A 85 -8.45 -14.44 -9.89
N ARG A 86 -7.31 -15.06 -9.52
CA ARG A 86 -6.88 -15.13 -8.11
C ARG A 86 -6.60 -13.74 -7.53
N LEU A 87 -5.96 -12.85 -8.28
CA LEU A 87 -5.70 -11.48 -7.86
C LEU A 87 -7.02 -10.72 -7.67
N LEU A 88 -7.89 -10.71 -8.69
CA LEU A 88 -9.16 -9.98 -8.63
C LEU A 88 -10.08 -10.46 -7.49
N ARG A 89 -10.10 -11.77 -7.21
CA ARG A 89 -10.84 -12.30 -6.05
C ARG A 89 -10.35 -11.76 -4.71
N ARG A 90 -9.06 -11.41 -4.59
CA ARG A 90 -8.51 -10.79 -3.38
C ARG A 90 -8.94 -9.33 -3.22
N CYS A 91 -9.20 -8.64 -4.33
CA CYS A 91 -9.71 -7.26 -4.35
C CYS A 91 -11.18 -7.12 -3.91
N VAL A 92 -11.93 -8.22 -3.89
CA VAL A 92 -13.33 -8.25 -3.42
C VAL A 92 -13.52 -9.13 -2.18
N ARG A 93 -12.42 -9.55 -1.56
CA ARG A 93 -12.45 -10.46 -0.40
C ARG A 93 -12.80 -9.69 0.87
N LEU A 94 -14.04 -9.83 1.34
CA LEU A 94 -14.54 -9.24 2.59
C LEU A 94 -14.19 -10.06 3.84
N ARG A 95 -13.78 -11.33 3.67
CA ARG A 95 -13.50 -12.23 4.78
C ARG A 95 -12.25 -11.78 5.56
N ALA A 96 -12.48 -11.11 6.69
CA ALA A 96 -11.48 -10.80 7.71
C ALA A 96 -12.19 -10.64 9.07
N PRO A 97 -11.49 -10.84 10.21
CA PRO A 97 -12.05 -10.49 11.51
C PRO A 97 -12.49 -9.01 11.53
N PRO A 98 -13.67 -8.67 12.09
CA PRO A 98 -14.19 -7.29 12.09
C PRO A 98 -13.24 -6.25 12.68
N THR A 99 -12.42 -6.66 13.65
CA THR A 99 -11.39 -5.81 14.26
C THR A 99 -10.42 -5.23 13.23
N TRP A 100 -10.07 -5.96 12.18
CA TRP A 100 -9.18 -5.45 11.14
C TRP A 100 -9.84 -4.43 10.23
N TRP A 101 -11.14 -4.60 9.95
CA TRP A 101 -11.91 -3.58 9.22
C TRP A 101 -12.05 -2.30 10.04
N LEU A 102 -12.30 -2.42 11.34
CA LEU A 102 -12.33 -1.27 12.26
C LEU A 102 -10.98 -0.58 12.33
N LEU A 103 -9.87 -1.32 12.43
CA LEU A 103 -8.53 -0.75 12.38
C LEU A 103 -8.25 -0.07 11.05
N ALA A 104 -8.58 -0.69 9.92
CA ALA A 104 -8.39 -0.09 8.60
C ALA A 104 -9.18 1.22 8.45
N LEU A 105 -10.40 1.30 8.98
CA LEU A 105 -11.25 2.48 8.85
C LEU A 105 -10.88 3.60 9.84
N LEU A 106 -10.65 3.25 11.10
CA LEU A 106 -10.59 4.23 12.20
C LEU A 106 -9.16 4.60 12.60
N LEU A 107 -8.19 3.69 12.43
CA LEU A 107 -6.84 3.91 12.97
C LEU A 107 -6.18 5.17 12.40
N PRO A 108 -6.16 5.43 11.07
CA PRO A 108 -5.50 6.63 10.55
C PRO A 108 -6.22 7.92 10.98
N VAL A 109 -7.56 7.90 11.03
CA VAL A 109 -8.37 9.05 11.48
C VAL A 109 -8.06 9.39 12.94
N VAL A 110 -8.02 8.38 13.82
CA VAL A 110 -7.68 8.57 15.24
C VAL A 110 -6.26 9.08 15.41
N ILE A 111 -5.29 8.54 14.67
CA ILE A 111 -3.89 9.02 14.71
C ILE A 111 -3.83 10.50 14.34
N GLN A 112 -4.49 10.90 13.24
CA GLN A 112 -4.45 12.29 12.78
C GLN A 112 -5.18 13.25 13.72
N LEU A 113 -6.30 12.83 14.32
CA LEU A 113 -6.99 13.62 15.35
C LEU A 113 -6.12 13.83 16.58
N VAL A 114 -5.44 12.78 17.07
CA VAL A 114 -4.54 12.88 18.22
C VAL A 114 -3.33 13.75 17.89
N ALA A 115 -2.75 13.62 16.70
CA ALA A 115 -1.64 14.45 16.25
C ALA A 115 -2.04 15.93 16.19
N LEU A 116 -3.21 16.23 15.59
CA LEU A 116 -3.70 17.59 15.44
C LEU A 116 -4.06 18.21 16.79
N PHE A 117 -4.75 17.47 17.66
CA PHE A 117 -5.04 17.92 19.01
C PHE A 117 -3.76 18.19 19.83
N SER A 118 -2.78 17.29 19.76
CA SER A 118 -1.49 17.46 20.46
C SER A 118 -0.73 18.69 19.94
N TRP A 119 -0.74 18.91 18.63
CA TRP A 119 -0.17 20.12 18.04
C TRP A 119 -0.87 21.38 18.55
N GLY A 120 -2.20 21.40 18.54
CA GLY A 120 -3.00 22.52 19.02
C GLY A 120 -2.72 22.86 20.48
N MET A 121 -2.64 21.85 21.35
CA MET A 121 -2.25 22.00 22.75
C MET A 121 -0.86 22.64 22.91
N ALA A 122 0.12 22.23 22.11
CA ALA A 122 1.48 22.75 22.19
C ALA A 122 1.61 24.21 21.70
N HIS A 123 0.69 24.66 20.84
CA HIS A 123 0.75 25.99 20.21
C HIS A 123 -0.37 26.94 20.67
N GLY A 124 -1.11 26.56 21.71
CA GLY A 124 -2.19 27.40 22.26
C GLY A 124 -3.42 27.53 21.34
N ALA A 125 -3.56 26.65 20.35
CA ALA A 125 -4.64 26.61 19.39
C ALA A 125 -5.42 25.30 19.57
N VAL A 126 -6.19 25.19 20.65
CA VAL A 126 -7.04 24.00 20.89
C VAL A 126 -8.42 24.29 20.35
N GLY A 127 -8.72 23.75 19.17
CA GLY A 127 -10.06 23.78 18.60
C GLY A 127 -11.05 22.95 19.41
N GLU A 128 -12.34 23.25 19.28
CA GLU A 128 -13.40 22.37 19.77
C GLU A 128 -13.60 21.20 18.80
N LEU A 129 -13.74 19.99 19.34
CA LEU A 129 -14.08 18.83 18.51
C LEU A 129 -15.48 19.05 17.92
N ALA A 130 -15.58 18.98 16.60
CA ALA A 130 -16.81 18.98 15.83
C ALA A 130 -17.07 17.55 15.30
N PRO A 131 -17.84 16.70 16.01
CA PRO A 131 -18.04 15.31 15.61
C PRO A 131 -18.67 15.16 14.22
N ALA A 132 -19.47 16.14 13.79
CA ALA A 132 -20.04 16.19 12.45
C ALA A 132 -18.97 16.22 11.35
N GLY A 133 -17.76 16.73 11.64
CA GLY A 133 -16.64 16.73 10.70
C GLY A 133 -16.14 15.34 10.32
N LEU A 134 -16.42 14.30 11.13
CA LEU A 134 -16.13 12.92 10.77
C LEU A 134 -16.92 12.45 9.54
N ALA A 135 -18.06 13.09 9.22
CA ALA A 135 -18.81 12.82 8.01
C ALA A 135 -18.01 13.15 6.72
N ALA A 136 -16.95 13.96 6.82
CA ALA A 136 -16.04 14.24 5.71
C ALA A 136 -15.38 12.97 5.13
N LEU A 137 -15.30 11.89 5.91
CA LEU A 137 -14.85 10.58 5.44
C LEU A 137 -15.69 10.05 4.26
N PHE A 138 -16.97 10.44 4.20
CA PHE A 138 -17.90 10.05 3.16
C PHE A 138 -18.18 11.16 2.14
N ALA A 139 -17.43 12.26 2.19
CA ALA A 139 -17.53 13.31 1.20
C ALA A 139 -17.15 12.78 -0.21
N PRO A 140 -17.75 13.29 -1.30
CA PRO A 140 -17.47 12.80 -2.65
C PRO A 140 -15.97 12.79 -3.00
N LEU A 141 -15.23 13.83 -2.60
CA LEU A 141 -13.79 13.90 -2.84
C LEU A 141 -13.01 12.84 -2.04
N ALA A 142 -13.41 12.57 -0.80
CA ALA A 142 -12.82 11.50 0.00
C ALA A 142 -13.08 10.15 -0.68
N LEU A 143 -14.30 9.87 -1.15
CA LEU A 143 -14.61 8.63 -1.87
C LEU A 143 -13.83 8.50 -3.19
N LEU A 144 -13.67 9.59 -3.94
CA LEU A 144 -12.85 9.61 -5.16
C LEU A 144 -11.38 9.31 -4.87
N ALA A 145 -10.87 9.67 -3.68
CA ALA A 145 -9.51 9.34 -3.27
C ALA A 145 -9.25 7.82 -3.24
N PHE A 146 -10.29 6.98 -3.16
CA PHE A 146 -10.14 5.53 -3.29
C PHE A 146 -9.61 5.11 -4.68
N LEU A 147 -10.00 5.86 -5.72
CA LEU A 147 -9.57 5.60 -7.10
C LEU A 147 -8.13 6.06 -7.35
N THR A 148 -7.62 6.97 -6.53
CA THR A 148 -6.34 7.65 -6.70
C THR A 148 -5.38 7.25 -5.58
N GLY A 149 -4.57 6.22 -5.84
CA GLY A 149 -3.68 5.62 -4.84
C GLY A 149 -4.13 4.21 -4.48
N PRO A 150 -5.16 4.01 -3.63
CA PRO A 150 -5.55 2.68 -3.15
C PRO A 150 -5.88 1.70 -4.29
N LEU A 151 -6.79 2.06 -5.18
CA LEU A 151 -7.10 1.22 -6.35
C LEU A 151 -5.95 1.23 -7.39
N GLY A 152 -5.27 2.37 -7.54
CA GLY A 152 -4.17 2.57 -8.47
C GLY A 152 -2.88 1.80 -8.15
N GLU A 153 -2.70 1.39 -6.89
CA GLU A 153 -1.43 0.83 -6.41
C GLU A 153 -1.56 -0.56 -5.79
N GLU A 154 -2.62 -0.81 -5.01
CA GLU A 154 -2.65 -1.99 -4.14
C GLU A 154 -2.80 -3.32 -4.89
N LEU A 155 -3.29 -3.34 -6.14
CA LEU A 155 -3.29 -4.56 -6.95
C LEU A 155 -1.86 -4.96 -7.33
N GLY A 156 -0.97 -3.98 -7.51
CA GLY A 156 0.45 -4.19 -7.75
C GLY A 156 1.16 -4.60 -6.46
N TRP A 157 1.11 -3.75 -5.44
CA TRP A 157 1.85 -3.96 -4.20
C TRP A 157 1.35 -5.16 -3.40
N ARG A 158 0.07 -5.18 -3.03
CA ARG A 158 -0.51 -6.20 -2.13
C ARG A 158 -1.14 -7.36 -2.90
N GLY A 159 -1.60 -7.11 -4.13
CA GLY A 159 -2.19 -8.13 -5.00
C GLY A 159 -1.16 -9.03 -5.70
N PHE A 160 -0.05 -8.44 -6.18
CA PHE A 160 0.95 -9.15 -6.99
C PHE A 160 2.30 -9.35 -6.28
N LEU A 161 2.92 -8.28 -5.75
CA LEU A 161 4.29 -8.33 -5.22
C LEU A 161 4.36 -8.96 -3.83
N LEU A 162 3.55 -8.51 -2.88
CA LEU A 162 3.58 -8.98 -1.49
C LEU A 162 3.49 -10.52 -1.38
N PRO A 163 2.55 -11.22 -2.05
CA PRO A 163 2.50 -12.69 -1.99
C PRO A 163 3.81 -13.37 -2.42
N ARG A 164 4.49 -12.82 -3.44
CA ARG A 164 5.78 -13.35 -3.91
C ARG A 164 6.93 -13.07 -2.95
N LEU A 165 6.90 -11.94 -2.25
CA LEU A 165 7.86 -11.65 -1.18
C LEU A 165 7.65 -12.61 -0.01
N LEU A 166 6.40 -12.87 0.37
CA LEU A 166 6.05 -13.81 1.45
C LEU A 166 6.42 -15.27 1.14
N GLU A 167 6.56 -15.65 -0.13
CA GLU A 167 7.09 -16.98 -0.51
C GLU A 167 8.58 -17.15 -0.15
N ARG A 168 9.34 -16.06 -0.02
CA ARG A 168 10.81 -16.08 0.12
C ARG A 168 11.34 -15.40 1.38
N MET A 169 10.51 -14.61 2.04
CA MET A 169 10.88 -13.77 3.18
C MET A 169 9.91 -13.99 4.33
N THR A 170 10.36 -13.72 5.55
CA THR A 170 9.44 -13.59 6.69
C THR A 170 8.51 -12.40 6.45
N PRO A 171 7.30 -12.39 7.04
CA PRO A 171 6.37 -11.27 6.86
C PRO A 171 6.97 -9.92 7.24
N LEU A 172 7.78 -9.85 8.31
CA LEU A 172 8.52 -8.65 8.69
C LEU A 172 9.46 -8.18 7.58
N ARG A 173 10.31 -9.07 7.04
CA ARG A 173 11.26 -8.74 5.97
C ARG A 173 10.55 -8.34 4.67
N ALA A 174 9.47 -9.06 4.31
CA ALA A 174 8.65 -8.73 3.15
C ALA A 174 8.01 -7.34 3.28
N SER A 175 7.49 -7.00 4.46
CA SER A 175 6.87 -5.71 4.74
C SER A 175 7.87 -4.56 4.65
N VAL A 176 9.04 -4.70 5.28
CA VAL A 176 10.10 -3.68 5.24
C VAL A 176 10.61 -3.50 3.81
N ALA A 177 10.91 -4.59 3.10
CA ALA A 177 11.35 -4.52 1.71
C ALA A 177 10.29 -3.84 0.82
N LEU A 178 9.02 -4.18 0.99
CA LEU A 178 7.93 -3.57 0.23
C LEU A 178 7.74 -2.09 0.59
N GLY A 179 7.84 -1.71 1.86
CA GLY A 179 7.72 -0.31 2.29
C GLY A 179 8.86 0.57 1.75
N LEU A 180 10.08 0.04 1.73
CA LEU A 180 11.22 0.72 1.10
C LEU A 180 11.08 0.83 -0.41
N LEU A 181 10.65 -0.25 -1.10
CA LEU A 181 10.35 -0.19 -2.53
C LEU A 181 9.26 0.83 -2.84
N TRP A 182 8.23 0.89 -2.00
CA TRP A 182 7.14 1.85 -2.14
C TRP A 182 7.61 3.29 -1.88
N THR A 183 8.54 3.50 -0.96
CA THR A 183 9.21 4.80 -0.76
C THR A 183 9.99 5.20 -2.00
N LEU A 184 10.85 4.31 -2.51
CA LEU A 184 11.64 4.57 -3.72
C LEU A 184 10.75 4.84 -4.93
N TRP A 185 9.59 4.19 -5.00
CA TRP A 185 8.63 4.43 -6.07
C TRP A 185 8.20 5.91 -6.15
N HIS A 186 7.99 6.57 -5.01
CA HIS A 186 7.60 7.99 -4.92
C HIS A 186 8.73 9.00 -5.23
N LEU A 187 9.97 8.55 -5.37
CA LEU A 187 11.14 9.45 -5.42
C LEU A 187 11.03 10.60 -6.44
N PRO A 188 10.49 10.43 -7.66
CA PRO A 188 10.31 11.54 -8.59
C PRO A 188 9.38 12.66 -8.10
N LEU A 189 8.40 12.35 -7.23
CA LEU A 189 7.51 13.34 -6.63
C LEU A 189 8.17 14.16 -5.51
N TYR A 190 9.38 13.78 -5.07
CA TYR A 190 10.10 14.54 -4.04
C TYR A 190 10.69 15.83 -4.60
N TYR A 191 10.86 15.91 -5.92
CA TYR A 191 11.36 17.10 -6.57
C TYR A 191 10.37 18.27 -6.40
N ASP A 192 10.87 19.42 -5.96
CA ASP A 192 10.09 20.64 -5.67
C ASP A 192 8.89 20.42 -4.72
N SER A 193 8.94 19.42 -3.82
CA SER A 193 7.92 19.18 -2.81
C SER A 193 8.49 19.21 -1.39
N ILE A 194 7.64 19.13 -0.37
CA ILE A 194 8.06 19.08 1.04
C ILE A 194 9.03 17.93 1.33
N PHE A 195 9.03 16.89 0.50
CA PHE A 195 9.91 15.73 0.64
C PHE A 195 11.31 15.93 0.04
N SER A 196 11.61 17.11 -0.53
CA SER A 196 12.99 17.49 -0.84
C SER A 196 13.82 17.73 0.44
N ASP A 197 13.14 18.03 1.55
CA ASP A 197 13.74 18.03 2.87
C ASP A 197 14.00 16.60 3.36
N GLY A 198 15.24 16.32 3.77
CA GLY A 198 15.66 14.98 4.16
C GLY A 198 14.94 14.43 5.40
N TRP A 199 14.49 15.29 6.29
CA TRP A 199 13.73 14.87 7.48
C TRP A 199 12.29 14.52 7.12
N MET A 200 11.62 15.33 6.28
CA MET A 200 10.31 14.99 5.74
C MET A 200 10.34 13.68 4.93
N ALA A 201 11.37 13.49 4.09
CA ALA A 201 11.58 12.24 3.37
C ALA A 201 11.74 11.03 4.30
N LEU A 202 12.46 11.20 5.41
CA LEU A 202 12.62 10.16 6.43
C LEU A 202 11.29 9.82 7.11
N LEU A 203 10.51 10.83 7.52
CA LEU A 203 9.20 10.64 8.12
C LEU A 203 8.26 9.87 7.19
N PHE A 204 8.22 10.25 5.90
CA PHE A 204 7.43 9.54 4.89
C PHE A 204 7.91 8.09 4.68
N THR A 205 9.22 7.85 4.72
CA THR A 205 9.78 6.49 4.64
C THR A 205 9.31 5.62 5.82
N VAL A 206 9.37 6.16 7.03
CA VAL A 206 8.92 5.46 8.24
C VAL A 206 7.41 5.19 8.17
N ASP A 207 6.62 6.15 7.68
CA ASP A 207 5.20 5.99 7.44
C ASP A 207 4.92 4.80 6.51
N LEU A 208 5.49 4.79 5.31
CA LEU A 208 5.23 3.72 4.33
C LEU A 208 5.71 2.35 4.81
N VAL A 209 6.80 2.26 5.57
CA VAL A 209 7.24 1.00 6.17
C VAL A 209 6.26 0.51 7.23
N CYS A 210 5.78 1.39 8.11
CA CYS A 210 4.78 1.04 9.13
C CYS A 210 3.43 0.65 8.50
N THR A 211 2.97 1.43 7.53
CA THR A 211 1.77 1.14 6.73
C THR A 211 1.90 -0.21 6.02
N SER A 212 3.05 -0.51 5.43
CA SER A 212 3.34 -1.80 4.80
C SER A 212 3.31 -2.97 5.80
N LEU A 213 3.80 -2.79 7.03
CA LEU A 213 3.70 -3.78 8.11
C LEU A 213 2.26 -4.05 8.51
N LEU A 214 1.45 -3.00 8.70
CA LEU A 214 0.03 -3.12 9.05
C LEU A 214 -0.75 -3.82 7.94
N MET A 215 -0.55 -3.41 6.68
CA MET A 215 -1.20 -4.05 5.53
C MET A 215 -0.79 -5.51 5.37
N THR A 216 0.47 -5.86 5.67
CA THR A 216 0.91 -7.26 5.64
C THR A 216 0.27 -8.07 6.77
N ALA A 217 0.14 -7.52 7.98
CA ALA A 217 -0.59 -8.19 9.07
C ALA A 217 -2.06 -8.41 8.71
N MET A 218 -2.72 -7.41 8.11
CA MET A 218 -4.08 -7.50 7.57
C MET A 218 -4.20 -8.56 6.46
N HIS A 219 -3.23 -8.61 5.54
CA HIS A 219 -3.16 -9.61 4.48
C HIS A 219 -3.12 -11.02 5.07
N GLN A 220 -2.25 -11.27 6.05
CA GLN A 220 -2.13 -12.56 6.72
C GLN A 220 -3.41 -12.94 7.49
N ALA A 221 -4.00 -12.00 8.23
CA ALA A 221 -5.19 -12.25 9.05
C ALA A 221 -6.48 -12.48 8.24
N SER A 222 -6.54 -11.96 7.01
CA SER A 222 -7.70 -12.08 6.11
C SER A 222 -7.58 -13.23 5.09
N GLY A 223 -6.46 -13.94 5.06
CA GLY A 223 -6.15 -14.90 4.00
C GLY A 223 -5.95 -14.23 2.64
N GLY A 224 -5.37 -13.03 2.65
CA GLY A 224 -4.89 -12.31 1.48
C GLY A 224 -5.85 -11.26 0.91
N SER A 225 -6.70 -10.63 1.72
CA SER A 225 -7.55 -9.53 1.26
C SER A 225 -6.70 -8.33 0.84
N VAL A 226 -6.85 -7.90 -0.40
CA VAL A 226 -6.27 -6.65 -0.94
C VAL A 226 -7.23 -5.49 -0.67
N LEU A 227 -8.53 -5.74 -0.64
CA LEU A 227 -9.54 -4.72 -0.32
C LEU A 227 -9.31 -4.10 1.06
N LEU A 228 -8.95 -4.91 2.04
CA LEU A 228 -8.66 -4.43 3.38
C LEU A 228 -7.45 -3.49 3.42
N ALA A 229 -6.41 -3.77 2.62
CA ALA A 229 -5.28 -2.86 2.45
C ALA A 229 -5.69 -1.57 1.71
N MET A 230 -6.53 -1.67 0.68
CA MET A 230 -7.08 -0.50 -0.02
C MET A 230 -7.88 0.40 0.92
N VAL A 231 -8.67 -0.17 1.85
CA VAL A 231 -9.41 0.63 2.83
C VAL A 231 -8.46 1.34 3.80
N LEU A 232 -7.43 0.67 4.31
CA LEU A 232 -6.43 1.33 5.17
C LEU A 232 -5.65 2.43 4.43
N HIS A 233 -5.26 2.17 3.18
CA HIS A 233 -4.58 3.17 2.34
C HIS A 233 -5.49 4.38 2.12
N TRP A 234 -6.74 4.13 1.72
CA TRP A 234 -7.73 5.17 1.49
C TRP A 234 -7.96 6.04 2.72
N THR A 235 -8.18 5.42 3.88
CA THR A 235 -8.37 6.17 5.13
C THR A 235 -7.12 6.94 5.53
N ALA A 236 -5.92 6.39 5.32
CA ALA A 236 -4.67 7.13 5.55
C ALA A 236 -4.57 8.39 4.69
N ASN A 237 -4.95 8.32 3.41
CA ASN A 237 -4.90 9.47 2.50
C ASN A 237 -5.87 10.58 2.90
N VAL A 238 -7.07 10.23 3.37
CA VAL A 238 -8.11 11.23 3.70
C VAL A 238 -8.10 11.66 5.17
N ALA A 239 -7.47 10.90 6.07
CA ALA A 239 -7.45 11.17 7.50
C ALA A 239 -6.96 12.58 7.89
N PRO A 240 -5.91 13.16 7.28
CA PRO A 240 -5.50 14.53 7.59
C PRO A 240 -6.62 15.55 7.33
N GLY A 241 -7.29 15.45 6.18
CA GLY A 241 -8.40 16.34 5.82
C GLY A 241 -9.63 16.13 6.72
N VAL A 242 -9.97 14.88 7.03
CA VAL A 242 -11.06 14.56 7.97
C VAL A 242 -10.76 15.12 9.37
N ALA A 243 -9.53 14.98 9.85
CA ALA A 243 -9.12 15.52 11.14
C ALA A 243 -9.20 17.05 11.17
N ALA A 244 -8.78 17.74 10.10
CA ALA A 244 -8.87 19.20 10.00
C ALA A 244 -10.32 19.72 10.05
N VAL A 245 -11.27 19.02 9.41
CA VAL A 245 -12.69 19.38 9.48
C VAL A 245 -13.29 19.06 10.85
N ALA A 246 -12.86 17.96 11.47
CA ALA A 246 -13.36 17.52 12.78
C ALA A 246 -12.77 18.31 13.95
N LEU A 247 -11.61 18.95 13.80
CA LEU A 247 -10.99 19.79 14.80
C LEU A 247 -10.58 21.14 14.18
N PRO A 248 -11.57 21.99 13.84
CA PRO A 248 -11.32 23.26 13.15
C PRO A 248 -10.52 24.22 14.04
N GLY A 249 -9.76 25.12 13.40
CA GLY A 249 -8.97 26.16 14.07
C GLY A 249 -7.55 25.72 14.48
N VAL A 250 -7.17 24.47 14.24
CA VAL A 250 -5.79 24.01 14.38
C VAL A 250 -5.15 23.90 12.99
N GLU A 251 -4.22 24.79 12.68
CA GLU A 251 -3.57 24.86 11.37
C GLU A 251 -2.06 24.62 11.50
N PRO A 252 -1.61 23.35 11.55
CA PRO A 252 -0.18 23.02 11.67
C PRO A 252 0.62 23.33 10.40
N GLY A 253 -0.04 23.50 9.25
CA GLY A 253 0.60 23.50 7.93
C GLY A 253 1.40 22.21 7.67
N ASP A 254 2.26 22.23 6.67
CA ASP A 254 3.17 21.11 6.35
C ASP A 254 4.45 21.16 7.22
N THR A 255 4.28 21.26 8.54
CA THR A 255 5.42 21.40 9.46
C THR A 255 5.99 20.05 9.87
N PRO A 256 7.33 19.89 9.90
CA PRO A 256 7.98 18.64 10.31
C PRO A 256 7.51 18.08 11.66
N GLY A 257 7.25 18.97 12.63
CA GLY A 257 6.80 18.57 13.97
C GLY A 257 5.42 17.93 13.96
N PHE A 258 4.47 18.47 13.19
CA PHE A 258 3.14 17.89 13.05
C PHE A 258 3.18 16.53 12.36
N HIS A 259 3.91 16.40 11.25
CA HIS A 259 4.09 15.11 10.58
C HIS A 259 4.75 14.08 11.49
N ALA A 260 5.73 14.47 12.31
CA ALA A 260 6.36 13.59 13.28
C ALA A 260 5.37 13.05 14.33
N LEU A 261 4.38 13.84 14.77
CA LEU A 261 3.33 13.36 15.68
C LEU A 261 2.47 12.27 15.05
N GLY A 262 2.05 12.45 13.79
CA GLY A 262 1.30 11.44 13.05
C GLY A 262 2.09 10.14 12.87
N VAL A 263 3.34 10.26 12.41
CA VAL A 263 4.26 9.12 12.24
C VAL A 263 4.53 8.42 13.57
N ALA A 264 4.72 9.15 14.67
CA ALA A 264 4.90 8.55 15.99
C ALA A 264 3.67 7.74 16.41
N GLY A 265 2.47 8.26 16.20
CA GLY A 265 1.21 7.53 16.43
C GLY A 265 1.14 6.23 15.62
N LEU A 266 1.51 6.29 14.34
CA LEU A 266 1.54 5.12 13.46
C LEU A 266 2.60 4.08 13.88
N VAL A 267 3.79 4.51 14.30
CA VAL A 267 4.83 3.63 14.84
C VAL A 267 4.31 2.91 16.09
N LEU A 268 3.71 3.63 17.04
CA LEU A 268 3.15 3.05 18.26
C LEU A 268 2.04 2.04 17.94
N ALA A 269 1.13 2.37 17.02
CA ALA A 269 0.08 1.46 16.57
C ALA A 269 0.67 0.19 15.92
N THR A 270 1.71 0.35 15.09
CA THR A 270 2.40 -0.76 14.43
C THR A 270 3.09 -1.66 15.45
N LEU A 271 3.80 -1.09 16.42
CA LEU A 271 4.43 -1.84 17.53
C LEU A 271 3.38 -2.58 18.37
N TRP A 272 2.24 -1.96 18.64
CA TRP A 272 1.12 -2.60 19.34
C TRP A 272 0.57 -3.80 18.56
N VAL A 273 0.37 -3.67 17.24
CA VAL A 273 -0.03 -4.79 16.37
C VAL A 273 1.05 -5.87 16.36
N LEU A 274 2.33 -5.53 16.27
CA LEU A 274 3.45 -6.49 16.27
C LEU A 274 3.58 -7.25 17.60
N ALA A 275 3.31 -6.58 18.73
CA ALA A 275 3.34 -7.20 20.04
C ALA A 275 2.21 -8.21 20.22
N ARG A 276 1.02 -7.91 19.68
CA ARG A 276 -0.19 -8.73 19.85
C ARG A 276 -0.42 -9.76 18.74
N SER A 277 0.11 -9.54 17.54
CA SER A 277 -0.07 -10.43 16.42
C SER A 277 1.09 -11.43 16.30
N GLY A 278 0.77 -12.73 16.39
CA GLY A 278 1.68 -13.78 15.91
C GLY A 278 1.82 -13.81 14.39
N ALA A 279 1.05 -12.96 13.68
CA ALA A 279 0.90 -12.94 12.22
C ALA A 279 2.21 -12.63 11.48
N LEU A 280 3.10 -11.83 12.10
CA LEU A 280 4.39 -11.47 11.51
C LEU A 280 5.57 -12.33 12.02
N ARG A 281 5.33 -13.25 12.97
CA ARG A 281 6.34 -14.12 13.59
C ARG A 281 6.46 -15.50 12.92
N ARG A 282 5.46 -15.94 12.16
CA ARG A 282 5.52 -17.23 11.45
C ARG A 282 6.20 -17.04 10.09
N GLY A 283 7.47 -17.42 10.02
CA GLY A 283 8.18 -17.56 8.74
C GLY A 283 7.60 -18.69 7.89
N ALA A 284 7.94 -18.70 6.59
CA ALA A 284 7.53 -19.72 5.64
C ALA A 284 7.86 -21.14 6.14
N ARG A 285 6.88 -21.81 6.76
CA ARG A 285 6.84 -23.25 6.94
C ARG A 285 5.48 -23.72 6.47
N SER A 286 5.53 -24.43 5.34
CA SER A 286 4.54 -25.39 4.82
C SER A 286 3.08 -25.09 5.15
N ALA A 287 2.37 -24.57 4.15
CA ALA A 287 0.93 -24.72 4.07
C ALA A 287 0.59 -26.21 4.04
N ASP A 288 0.38 -26.82 5.20
CA ASP A 288 -0.45 -28.01 5.29
C ASP A 288 -1.87 -27.58 4.94
N ILE A 289 -2.21 -27.81 3.68
CA ILE A 289 -3.56 -27.85 3.18
C ILE A 289 -4.22 -29.03 3.91
N ARG A 290 -4.89 -28.77 5.04
CA ARG A 290 -5.91 -29.69 5.52
C ARG A 290 -7.11 -29.57 4.58
N VAL A 291 -7.17 -30.49 3.63
CA VAL A 291 -8.43 -30.95 3.05
C VAL A 291 -9.18 -31.65 4.19
N THR A 292 -10.21 -30.99 4.70
CA THR A 292 -11.39 -31.61 5.30
C THR A 292 -12.57 -30.75 4.90
#